data_AF-A0A935ZMA6-F1
#
_entry.id   AF-A0A935ZMA6-F1
#
_cell.length_a   1.000
_cell.length_b   1.000
_cell.length_c   1.000
_cell.angle_alpha   90.00
_cell.angle_beta   90.00
_cell.angle_gamma   90.00
#
_symmetry.space_group_name_H-M   'P 1'
#
loop_
_entity.id
_entity.type
_entity.pdbx_description
1 polymer ?
#
loop_
_entity_poly.entity_id
_entity_poly.type
_entity_poly.pdbx_seq_one_letter_code
_entity_poly.pdbx_strand_id
1 'polypeptide(L)'
;MSTKTFLNGKPIDDVVEVHEHVSPQMTYVKVLLGLFALTGLTYAVSFADLGSASLYVAMAVAFAKATLVCMFFMHLKYDDRFHVFVFLSTVIFVGIFFLFTLFDLNSRQRLNEEQGTFFRIQQGDKWSDSQRTNHDAYEAKRAAEAKAAAEGKAAPEGKAADAGKAPAQH
;
A
#
# COMPACT_ATOMS: atom_id res chain seq x y z
N MET A 1 34.47 10.61 54.52
CA MET A 1 35.89 10.35 54.23
C MET A 1 35.97 10.00 52.76
N SER A 2 36.38 10.94 51.90
CA SER A 2 36.44 10.71 50.44
C SER A 2 37.65 9.83 50.14
N THR A 3 37.41 8.63 49.61
CA THR A 3 38.46 7.67 49.25
C THR A 3 39.10 8.14 47.95
N LYS A 4 40.23 8.85 48.04
CA LYS A 4 41.01 9.26 46.87
C LYS A 4 41.44 8.04 46.07
N THR A 5 40.95 7.92 44.85
CA THR A 5 41.33 6.87 43.90
C THR A 5 42.45 7.40 43.00
N PHE A 6 43.46 6.57 42.73
CA PHE A 6 44.65 6.94 41.96
C PHE A 6 44.69 6.10 40.65
N LEU A 7 44.79 6.75 39.49
CA LEU A 7 45.20 6.10 38.22
C LEU A 7 46.64 6.53 37.92
N ASN A 8 47.51 5.58 37.60
CA ASN A 8 48.89 5.83 37.15
C ASN A 8 49.68 6.84 38.02
N GLY A 9 49.44 6.85 39.34
CA GLY A 9 50.15 7.71 40.29
C GLY A 9 49.71 9.18 40.32
N LYS A 10 48.70 9.58 39.53
CA LYS A 10 48.04 10.89 39.70
C LYS A 10 46.75 10.73 40.54
N PRO A 11 46.53 11.60 41.56
CA PRO A 11 45.25 11.66 42.23
C PRO A 11 44.18 12.10 41.22
N ILE A 12 43.09 11.35 41.15
CA ILE A 12 41.91 11.73 40.37
C ILE A 12 40.90 12.22 41.40
N ASP A 13 40.69 13.53 41.44
CA ASP A 13 39.71 14.12 42.37
C ASP A 13 38.26 13.88 41.88
N ASP A 14 38.11 13.54 40.59
CA ASP A 14 36.83 13.42 39.92
C ASP A 14 36.71 12.06 39.22
N VAL A 15 36.23 11.04 39.93
CA VAL A 15 35.67 9.85 39.27
C VAL A 15 34.43 10.35 38.54
N VAL A 16 34.47 10.38 37.20
CA VAL A 16 33.29 10.70 36.38
C VAL A 16 32.29 9.56 36.56
N GLU A 17 31.52 9.60 37.65
CA GLU A 17 30.32 8.80 37.78
C GLU A 17 29.38 9.28 36.69
N VAL A 18 29.25 8.49 35.62
CA VAL A 18 28.22 8.66 34.61
C VAL A 18 26.90 8.36 35.31
N HIS A 19 26.33 9.36 35.98
CA HIS A 19 24.93 9.33 36.35
C HIS A 19 24.14 9.32 35.05
N GLU A 20 23.83 8.12 34.55
CA GLU A 20 22.82 7.94 33.51
C GLU A 20 21.55 8.64 33.99
N HIS A 21 21.23 9.79 33.39
CA HIS A 21 19.93 10.41 33.52
C HIS A 21 18.91 9.54 32.77
N VAL A 22 18.53 8.43 33.41
CA VAL A 22 17.46 7.55 32.94
C VAL A 22 16.18 8.38 32.90
N SER A 23 15.73 8.69 31.68
CA SER A 23 14.45 9.35 31.46
C SER A 23 13.35 8.60 32.23
N PRO A 24 12.48 9.29 32.98
CA PRO A 24 11.51 8.62 33.83
C PRO A 24 10.58 7.73 33.00
N GLN A 25 10.68 6.42 33.19
CA GLN A 25 9.90 5.40 32.49
C GLN A 25 8.38 5.64 32.60
N MET A 26 7.97 6.31 33.69
CA MET A 26 6.58 6.71 33.94
C MET A 26 5.99 7.63 32.86
N THR A 27 6.82 8.40 32.15
CA THR A 27 6.35 9.24 31.03
C THR A 27 5.83 8.37 29.90
N TYR A 28 6.55 7.33 29.51
CA TYR A 28 6.15 6.42 28.42
C TYR A 28 4.88 5.63 28.78
N VAL A 29 4.73 5.22 30.05
CA VAL A 29 3.52 4.53 30.52
C VAL A 29 2.29 5.43 30.43
N LYS A 30 2.40 6.72 30.79
CA LYS A 30 1.29 7.69 30.65
C LYS A 30 0.89 7.88 29.19
N VAL A 31 1.86 7.97 28.28
CA VAL A 31 1.60 8.10 26.84
C VAL A 31 0.93 6.84 26.31
N LEU A 32 1.40 5.65 26.71
CA LEU A 32 0.79 4.38 26.35
C LEU A 32 -0.68 4.30 26.78
N LEU A 33 -0.99 4.69 28.01
CA LEU A 33 -2.39 4.76 28.48
C LEU A 33 -3.21 5.78 27.68
N GLY A 34 -2.62 6.93 27.33
CA GLY A 34 -3.24 7.90 26.43
C GLY A 34 -3.56 7.30 25.05
N LEU A 35 -2.64 6.55 24.46
CA LEU A 35 -2.85 5.87 23.18
C LEU A 35 -3.97 4.84 23.27
N PHE A 36 -4.01 4.03 24.34
CA PHE A 36 -5.11 3.10 24.59
C PHE A 36 -6.46 3.82 24.74
N ALA A 37 -6.50 4.94 25.46
CA ALA A 37 -7.71 5.75 25.58
C ALA A 37 -8.17 6.31 24.22
N LEU A 38 -7.26 6.83 23.40
CA LEU A 38 -7.59 7.30 22.04
C LEU A 38 -8.05 6.14 21.14
N THR A 39 -7.54 4.92 21.32
CA THR A 39 -7.99 3.73 20.59
C THR A 39 -9.40 3.33 21.02
N GLY A 40 -9.66 3.27 22.32
CA GLY A 40 -11.00 3.05 22.86
C GLY A 40 -12.00 4.09 22.37
N LEU A 41 -11.60 5.36 22.30
CA LEU A 41 -12.41 6.43 21.72
C LEU A 41 -12.75 6.18 20.25
N THR A 42 -11.77 5.78 19.42
CA THR A 42 -12.03 5.47 18.00
C THR A 42 -12.96 4.27 17.85
N TYR A 43 -12.77 3.25 18.68
CA TYR A 43 -13.66 2.09 18.72
C TYR A 43 -15.08 2.51 19.10
N ALA A 44 -15.28 3.32 20.14
CA ALA A 44 -16.58 3.83 20.54
C ALA A 44 -17.25 4.68 19.45
N VAL A 45 -16.49 5.57 18.81
CA VAL A 45 -16.96 6.37 17.66
C VAL A 45 -17.44 5.49 16.52
N SER A 46 -16.83 4.32 16.31
CA SER A 46 -17.27 3.36 15.28
C SER A 46 -18.68 2.82 15.51
N PHE A 47 -19.21 2.84 16.73
CA PHE A 47 -20.58 2.42 17.04
C PHE A 47 -21.58 3.57 17.04
N ALA A 48 -21.11 4.82 17.03
CA ALA A 48 -21.95 6.00 17.18
C ALA A 48 -22.60 6.48 15.86
N ASP A 49 -22.45 5.70 14.77
CA ASP A 49 -23.08 5.88 13.45
C ASP A 49 -23.14 7.35 12.97
N LEU A 50 -21.99 8.01 12.93
CA LEU A 50 -21.88 9.43 12.54
C LEU A 50 -21.96 9.65 11.02
N GLY A 51 -22.34 8.64 10.23
CA GLY A 51 -22.43 8.71 8.78
C GLY A 51 -21.14 9.23 8.13
N SER A 52 -21.24 10.29 7.33
CA SER A 52 -20.11 10.92 6.62
C SER A 52 -19.08 11.60 7.55
N ALA A 53 -19.47 11.97 8.77
CA ALA A 53 -18.56 12.59 9.73
C ALA A 53 -17.56 11.60 10.34
N SER A 54 -17.85 10.29 10.28
CA SER A 54 -16.99 9.23 10.82
C SER A 54 -15.57 9.27 10.26
N LEU A 55 -15.42 9.57 8.97
CA LEU A 55 -14.10 9.67 8.32
C LEU A 55 -13.27 10.82 8.88
N TYR A 56 -13.88 12.01 9.02
CA TYR A 56 -13.20 13.18 9.55
C TYR A 56 -12.78 12.98 11.01
N VAL A 57 -13.66 12.38 11.83
CA VAL A 57 -13.34 12.05 13.22
C VAL A 57 -12.23 11.00 13.29
N ALA A 58 -12.28 9.95 12.48
CA ALA A 58 -11.25 8.93 12.42
C ALA A 58 -9.88 9.51 12.04
N MET A 59 -9.84 10.42 11.05
CA MET A 59 -8.62 11.12 10.64
C MET A 59 -8.08 12.05 11.74
N ALA A 60 -8.95 12.81 12.41
CA ALA A 60 -8.54 13.69 13.51
C ALA A 60 -7.94 12.88 14.68
N VAL A 61 -8.58 11.78 15.05
CA VAL A 61 -8.09 10.92 16.14
C VAL A 61 -6.80 10.20 15.73
N ALA A 62 -6.67 9.75 14.48
CA ALA A 62 -5.43 9.18 13.96
C ALA A 62 -4.28 10.19 14.03
N PHE A 63 -4.51 11.45 13.64
CA PHE A 63 -3.51 12.52 13.74
C PHE A 63 -3.11 12.82 15.18
N ALA A 64 -4.07 12.81 16.12
CA ALA A 64 -3.80 12.97 17.54
C ALA A 64 -2.92 11.84 18.09
N LYS A 65 -3.20 10.59 17.71
CA LYS A 65 -2.35 9.43 18.07
C LYS A 65 -0.93 9.60 17.51
N ALA A 66 -0.80 9.94 16.22
CA ALA A 66 0.49 10.14 15.58
C ALA A 66 1.30 11.25 16.27
N THR A 67 0.66 12.37 16.63
CA THR A 67 1.31 13.48 17.34
C THR A 67 1.84 13.06 18.72
N LEU A 68 1.05 12.29 19.49
CA LEU A 68 1.49 11.74 20.77
C LEU A 68 2.70 10.81 20.59
N VAL A 69 2.67 9.93 19.59
CA VAL A 69 3.79 9.03 19.30
C VAL A 69 5.04 9.81 18.92
N CYS A 70 4.93 10.77 18.00
CA CYS A 70 6.09 11.57 17.56
C CYS A 70 6.67 12.40 18.70
N MET A 71 5.82 13.04 19.52
CA MET A 71 6.29 13.91 20.58
C MET A 71 7.05 13.16 21.69
N PHE A 72 6.63 11.94 22.03
CA PHE A 72 7.18 11.20 23.17
C PHE A 72 8.06 10.00 22.78
N PHE A 73 7.65 9.15 21.84
CA PHE A 73 8.43 7.96 21.45
C PHE A 73 9.57 8.27 20.48
N MET A 74 9.43 9.30 19.63
CA MET A 74 10.56 9.79 18.83
C MET A 74 11.44 10.79 19.61
N HIS A 75 11.20 10.93 20.92
CA HIS A 75 11.94 11.82 21.81
C HIS A 75 11.91 13.31 21.40
N LEU A 76 11.06 13.69 20.45
CA LEU A 76 11.06 15.01 19.81
C LEU A 76 10.87 16.18 20.79
N LYS A 77 10.18 15.93 21.91
CA LYS A 77 9.98 16.91 22.99
C LYS A 77 11.20 17.12 23.89
N TYR A 78 12.03 16.08 24.04
CA TYR A 78 13.11 16.04 25.03
C TYR A 78 14.50 16.14 24.39
N ASP A 79 14.60 15.86 23.10
CA ASP A 79 15.83 15.93 22.31
C ASP A 79 16.08 17.34 21.73
N ASP A 80 17.21 17.49 21.04
CA ASP A 80 17.58 18.73 20.37
C ASP A 80 16.57 19.15 19.29
N ARG A 81 16.40 20.46 19.13
CA ARG A 81 15.51 21.06 18.11
C ARG A 81 15.86 20.60 16.69
N PHE A 82 17.08 20.16 16.45
CA PHE A 82 17.50 19.53 15.20
C PHE A 82 16.61 18.35 14.79
N HIS A 83 16.22 17.48 15.74
CA HIS A 83 15.36 16.34 15.45
C HIS A 83 13.96 16.78 14.99
N VAL A 84 13.42 17.85 15.58
CA VAL A 84 12.16 18.46 15.16
C VAL A 84 12.25 18.97 13.72
N PHE A 85 13.35 19.64 13.35
CA PHE A 85 13.55 20.15 11.99
C PHE A 85 13.65 19.03 10.96
N VAL A 86 14.43 17.98 11.24
CA VAL A 86 14.56 16.82 10.36
C VAL A 86 13.21 16.13 10.19
N PHE A 87 12.49 15.88 11.29
CA PHE A 87 11.16 15.27 11.24
C PHE A 87 10.15 16.12 10.46
N LEU A 88 10.12 17.43 10.69
CA LEU A 88 9.21 18.31 9.96
C LEU A 88 9.54 18.34 8.46
N SER A 89 10.83 18.34 8.11
CA SER A 89 11.28 18.23 6.73
C SER A 89 10.77 16.93 6.09
N THR A 90 10.94 15.78 6.74
CA THR A 90 10.45 14.50 6.18
C THR A 90 8.94 14.48 5.99
N VAL A 91 8.17 15.00 6.96
CA VAL A 91 6.70 15.11 6.84
C VAL A 91 6.30 15.99 5.67
N ILE A 92 6.95 17.14 5.48
CA ILE A 92 6.68 18.04 4.34
C ILE A 92 7.00 17.34 3.02
N PHE A 93 8.16 16.69 2.91
CA PHE A 93 8.54 15.94 1.71
C PHE A 93 7.53 14.84 1.40
N VAL A 94 7.12 14.03 2.40
CA VAL A 94 6.08 13.01 2.22
C VAL A 94 4.77 13.65 1.75
N GLY A 95 4.36 14.78 2.34
CA GLY A 95 3.17 15.53 1.91
C GLY A 95 3.25 15.98 0.45
N ILE A 96 4.40 16.47 0.02
CA ILE A 96 4.65 16.84 -1.39
C ILE A 96 4.56 15.61 -2.29
N PHE A 97 5.20 14.48 -1.93
CA PHE A 97 5.12 13.24 -2.69
C PHE A 97 3.68 12.73 -2.83
N PHE A 98 2.90 12.77 -1.76
CA PHE A 98 1.48 12.40 -1.79
C PHE A 98 0.68 13.33 -2.70
N LEU A 99 0.90 14.64 -2.63
CA LEU A 99 0.22 15.61 -3.48
C LEU A 99 0.53 15.37 -4.96
N PHE A 100 1.81 15.19 -5.31
CA PHE A 100 2.22 14.87 -6.67
C PHE A 100 1.64 13.54 -7.15
N THR A 101 1.63 12.52 -6.29
CA THR A 101 1.05 11.20 -6.61
C THR A 101 -0.45 11.30 -6.88
N LEU A 102 -1.19 12.03 -6.04
CA LEU A 102 -2.62 12.24 -6.24
C LEU A 102 -2.91 13.05 -7.51
N PHE A 103 -2.09 14.06 -7.80
CA PHE A 103 -2.20 14.85 -9.04
C PHE A 103 -1.89 14.01 -10.28
N ASP A 104 -0.86 13.16 -10.22
CA ASP A 104 -0.52 12.21 -11.29
C ASP A 104 -1.66 11.20 -11.50
N LEU A 105 -2.19 10.61 -10.44
CA LEU A 105 -3.34 9.69 -10.52
C LEU A 105 -4.56 10.38 -11.14
N ASN A 106 -4.88 11.61 -10.71
CA ASN A 106 -6.00 12.36 -11.26
C ASN A 106 -5.79 12.69 -12.75
N SER A 107 -4.58 13.09 -13.12
CA SER A 107 -4.21 13.39 -14.50
C SER A 107 -4.29 12.14 -15.39
N ARG A 108 -3.82 10.99 -14.89
CA ARG A 108 -3.94 9.69 -15.56
C ARG A 108 -5.38 9.22 -15.65
N GLN A 109 -6.19 9.43 -14.62
CA GLN A 109 -7.61 9.09 -14.67
C GLN A 109 -8.29 9.87 -15.80
N ARG A 110 -8.03 11.19 -15.91
CA ARG A 110 -8.56 12.03 -16.98
C ARG A 110 -8.13 11.57 -18.38
N LEU A 111 -6.89 11.08 -18.54
CA LEU A 111 -6.40 10.57 -19.82
C LEU A 111 -6.87 9.13 -20.12
N ASN A 112 -7.01 8.28 -19.10
CA ASN A 112 -7.49 6.91 -19.23
C ASN A 112 -9.00 6.85 -19.43
N GLU A 113 -9.78 7.85 -19.03
CA GLU A 113 -11.20 7.94 -19.37
C GLU A 113 -11.38 8.11 -20.89
N GLU A 114 -10.45 8.82 -21.55
CA GLU A 114 -10.37 8.96 -23.01
C GLU A 114 -9.79 7.72 -23.72
N GLN A 115 -9.12 6.79 -23.03
CA GLN A 115 -8.53 5.56 -23.63
C GLN A 115 -9.27 4.27 -23.22
N GLY A 116 -10.00 4.30 -22.10
CA GLY A 116 -10.65 3.15 -21.46
C GLY A 116 -11.87 2.65 -22.21
N THR A 117 -12.50 3.51 -23.01
CA THR A 117 -13.61 3.13 -23.88
C THR A 117 -13.10 2.42 -25.14
N PHE A 118 -11.98 2.88 -25.72
CA PHE A 118 -11.45 2.32 -26.97
C PHE A 118 -10.73 0.98 -26.78
N PHE A 119 -9.99 0.78 -25.69
CA PHE A 119 -9.34 -0.49 -25.43
C PHE A 119 -10.35 -1.60 -25.11
N ARG A 120 -11.41 -1.27 -24.33
CA ARG A 120 -12.44 -2.25 -23.95
C ARG A 120 -13.39 -2.60 -25.10
N ILE A 121 -13.72 -1.65 -25.97
CA ILE A 121 -14.54 -1.93 -27.17
C ILE A 121 -13.72 -2.72 -28.19
N GLN A 122 -12.51 -2.29 -28.55
CA GLN A 122 -11.71 -3.00 -29.56
C GLN A 122 -11.26 -4.39 -29.09
N GLN A 123 -10.91 -4.57 -27.81
CA GLN A 123 -10.51 -5.86 -27.28
C GLN A 123 -11.72 -6.79 -27.06
N GLY A 124 -12.88 -6.25 -26.65
CA GLY A 124 -14.13 -7.00 -26.53
C GLY A 124 -14.63 -7.52 -27.88
N ASP A 125 -14.57 -6.68 -28.92
CA ASP A 125 -14.95 -7.04 -30.29
C ASP A 125 -14.01 -8.10 -30.86
N LYS A 126 -12.68 -7.94 -30.68
CA LYS A 126 -11.68 -8.93 -31.13
C LYS A 126 -11.83 -10.28 -30.44
N TRP A 127 -12.14 -10.29 -29.13
CA TRP A 127 -12.36 -11.53 -28.39
C TRP A 127 -13.67 -12.20 -28.81
N SER A 128 -14.77 -11.45 -28.97
CA SER A 128 -16.06 -11.97 -29.43
C SER A 128 -15.99 -12.54 -30.85
N ASP A 129 -15.34 -11.83 -31.77
CA ASP A 129 -15.18 -12.27 -33.15
C ASP A 129 -14.32 -13.54 -33.24
N SER A 130 -13.26 -13.62 -32.42
CA SER A 130 -12.49 -14.86 -32.28
C SER A 130 -13.34 -16.02 -31.74
N GLN A 131 -14.24 -15.80 -30.79
CA GLN A 131 -15.12 -16.87 -30.28
C GLN A 131 -16.14 -17.33 -31.32
N ARG A 132 -16.74 -16.41 -32.09
CA ARG A 132 -17.73 -16.72 -33.14
C ARG A 132 -17.11 -17.52 -34.28
N THR A 133 -15.96 -17.05 -34.78
CA THR A 133 -15.22 -17.75 -35.84
C THR A 133 -14.80 -19.16 -35.43
N ASN A 134 -14.40 -19.36 -34.17
CA ASN A 134 -14.13 -20.69 -33.64
C ASN A 134 -15.39 -21.56 -33.63
N HIS A 135 -16.51 -21.07 -33.11
CA HIS A 135 -17.78 -21.81 -33.06
C HIS A 135 -18.28 -22.21 -34.46
N ASP A 136 -18.24 -21.28 -35.42
CA ASP A 136 -18.67 -21.51 -36.79
C ASP A 136 -17.79 -22.56 -37.50
N ALA A 137 -16.48 -22.59 -37.19
CA ALA A 137 -15.57 -23.60 -37.69
C ALA A 137 -15.84 -25.00 -37.13
N TYR A 138 -16.24 -25.11 -35.84
CA TYR A 138 -16.64 -26.39 -35.24
C TYR A 138 -17.94 -26.93 -35.85
N GLU A 139 -18.95 -26.07 -36.04
CA GLU A 139 -20.21 -26.46 -36.67
C GLU A 139 -20.03 -26.87 -38.14
N ALA A 140 -19.19 -26.16 -38.89
CA ALA A 140 -18.84 -26.53 -40.26
C ALA A 140 -18.12 -27.89 -40.34
N LYS A 141 -17.18 -28.15 -39.42
CA LYS A 141 -16.51 -29.46 -39.30
C LYS A 141 -17.50 -30.56 -38.97
N ARG A 142 -18.36 -30.35 -37.97
CA ARG A 142 -19.37 -31.32 -37.55
C ARG A 142 -20.38 -31.61 -38.67
N ALA A 143 -20.81 -30.59 -39.42
CA ALA A 143 -21.71 -30.77 -40.56
C ALA A 143 -21.03 -31.53 -41.72
N ALA A 144 -19.73 -31.29 -41.96
CA ALA A 144 -18.95 -32.05 -42.94
C ALA A 144 -18.77 -33.51 -42.53
N GLU A 145 -18.47 -33.77 -41.25
CA GLU A 145 -18.37 -35.13 -40.68
C GLU A 145 -19.72 -35.86 -40.72
N ALA A 146 -20.83 -35.18 -40.40
CA ALA A 146 -22.18 -35.75 -40.48
C ALA A 146 -22.59 -36.07 -41.92
N LYS A 147 -22.22 -35.22 -42.88
CA LYS A 147 -22.44 -35.49 -44.31
C LYS A 147 -21.57 -36.65 -44.81
N ALA A 148 -20.30 -36.71 -44.40
CA ALA A 148 -19.42 -37.83 -44.72
C ALA A 148 -19.92 -39.16 -44.14
N ALA A 149 -20.47 -39.13 -42.92
CA ALA A 149 -21.09 -40.30 -42.28
C ALA A 149 -22.39 -40.74 -42.99
N ALA A 150 -23.20 -39.79 -43.49
CA ALA A 150 -24.42 -40.08 -44.25
C ALA A 150 -24.14 -40.61 -45.68
N GLU A 151 -23.03 -40.22 -46.29
CA GLU A 151 -22.60 -40.67 -47.62
C GLU A 151 -21.82 -42.00 -47.61
N GLY A 152 -21.63 -42.64 -46.44
CA GLY A 152 -21.01 -43.96 -46.33
C GLY A 152 -19.53 -44.01 -46.73
N LYS A 153 -18.83 -42.87 -46.74
CA LYS A 153 -17.38 -42.83 -46.98
C LYS A 153 -16.64 -42.82 -45.64
N ALA A 154 -15.79 -43.83 -45.44
CA ALA A 154 -14.94 -43.93 -44.25
C ALA A 154 -14.11 -42.64 -44.04
N ALA A 155 -14.05 -42.19 -42.79
CA ALA A 155 -13.42 -40.95 -42.37
C ALA A 155 -11.95 -40.87 -42.84
N PRO A 156 -11.47 -39.72 -43.35
CA PRO A 156 -10.04 -39.52 -43.47
C PRO A 156 -9.46 -39.35 -42.06
N GLU A 157 -8.51 -40.21 -41.74
CA GLU A 157 -7.67 -40.12 -40.55
C GLU A 157 -7.08 -38.72 -40.39
N GLY A 158 -6.91 -38.34 -39.12
CA GLY A 158 -6.71 -36.97 -38.69
C GLY A 158 -5.56 -36.22 -39.36
N LYS A 159 -5.78 -34.92 -39.49
CA LYS A 159 -4.74 -33.93 -39.24
C LYS A 159 -5.35 -32.85 -38.35
N ALA A 160 -4.90 -32.84 -37.10
CA ALA A 160 -4.85 -31.63 -36.30
C ALA A 160 -4.02 -30.60 -37.10
N ALA A 161 -4.69 -29.84 -37.96
CA ALA A 161 -4.13 -28.64 -38.52
C ALA A 161 -4.14 -27.60 -37.39
N ASP A 162 -3.04 -27.60 -36.64
CA ASP A 162 -2.32 -26.40 -36.23
C ASP A 162 -3.20 -25.13 -36.16
N ALA A 163 -3.88 -24.96 -35.03
CA ALA A 163 -4.35 -23.65 -34.58
C ALA A 163 -3.34 -23.07 -33.58
N GLY A 164 -2.04 -23.22 -33.89
CA GLY A 164 -0.94 -22.57 -33.20
C GLY A 164 -0.43 -21.39 -34.01
N LYS A 165 -1.22 -20.32 -34.15
CA LYS A 165 -0.62 -19.03 -34.54
C LYS A 165 -1.37 -17.83 -33.96
N ALA A 166 -1.01 -17.51 -32.72
CA ALA A 166 -1.12 -16.14 -32.23
C ALA A 166 -0.28 -15.24 -33.17
N PRO A 167 -0.84 -14.19 -33.80
CA PRO A 167 -0.01 -13.22 -34.48
C PRO A 167 0.71 -12.37 -33.44
N ALA A 168 2.01 -12.20 -33.66
CA ALA A 168 2.92 -11.45 -32.84
C ALA A 168 2.41 -10.03 -32.53
N GLN A 169 2.61 -9.62 -31.27
CA GLN A 169 2.51 -8.24 -30.83
C GLN A 169 3.62 -7.43 -31.51
N HIS A 170 3.25 -6.29 -32.10
CA HIS A 170 4.13 -5.16 -32.43
C HIS A 170 3.46 -3.88 -31.95
#